data_AF-A0A4S2MDT8-F1
#
_entry.id   AF-A0A4S2MDT8-F1
#
_cell.length_a   1.000
_cell.length_b   1.000
_cell.length_c   1.000
_cell.angle_alpha   90.00
_cell.angle_beta   90.00
_cell.angle_gamma   90.00
#
_symmetry.space_group_name_H-M   'P 1'
#
loop_
_entity.id
_entity.type
_entity.pdbx_description
1 polymer ?
#
loop_
_entity_poly.entity_id
_entity_poly.type
_entity_poly.pdbx_seq_one_letter_code
_entity_poly.pdbx_strand_id
1 'polypeptide(L)'
;MTESKEGSYRVVEDSFGAIEVPLDSYYGTQTERSRRNFNICLPQDKIPLSVVYALAMLKEIAAGINCAKSRISSDEATAIIGACREVYSGKLDDHFPLSIWQTGSGTQTNMNVNEVVATRATELLCGSRTGQPRIHPNDHVNCGQSSNDIFPTAMNLSVSLETAWKTIPALESLVDAINAKASQFHDVVKIGRTHLQDAVPMTFGQELGSFGARLSNTIGLIRQGVKSICNLAVGGTAVGTGLNSTKGFDLEMCDGVTKLVEGMLKQFGNDGWGILNHRVPKNASFSVPSDFWRSGCWDKPWKSEMKSSTLRLIVVRSSLLPCWDPCDPACRWLEELHDIALDRYH
;
A
#
# COMPACT_ATOMS: atom_id res chain seq x y z
N MET A 1 9.60 4.42 37.90
CA MET A 1 10.99 4.21 37.47
C MET A 1 10.97 3.05 36.49
N THR A 2 10.87 3.34 35.20
CA THR A 2 11.00 2.34 34.12
C THR A 2 12.48 2.20 33.84
N GLU A 3 13.07 1.09 34.25
CA GLU A 3 14.41 0.69 33.83
C GLU A 3 14.46 0.65 32.30
N SER A 4 15.22 1.58 31.71
CA SER A 4 15.64 1.49 30.32
C SER A 4 16.52 0.26 30.18
N LYS A 5 16.02 -0.79 29.51
CA LYS A 5 16.90 -1.82 28.96
C LYS A 5 17.99 -1.12 28.15
N GLU A 6 19.24 -1.17 28.60
CA GLU A 6 20.39 -0.84 27.76
C GLU A 6 20.36 -1.80 26.57
N GLY A 7 19.78 -1.34 25.46
CA GLY A 7 19.66 -2.14 24.25
C GLY A 7 21.03 -2.29 23.62
N SER A 8 21.47 -3.51 23.35
CA SER A 8 22.61 -3.73 22.46
C SER A 8 22.27 -3.17 21.07
N TYR A 9 23.17 -2.38 20.48
CA TYR A 9 23.02 -1.83 19.13
C TYR A 9 23.99 -2.51 18.15
N ARG A 10 23.62 -2.54 16.87
CA ARG A 10 24.52 -2.89 15.75
C ARG A 10 24.74 -1.66 14.88
N VAL A 11 25.96 -1.52 14.37
CA VAL A 11 26.30 -0.47 13.41
C VAL A 11 26.02 -0.99 12.01
N VAL A 12 25.23 -0.23 11.25
CA VAL A 12 24.92 -0.49 9.84
C VAL A 12 25.26 0.75 9.02
N GLU A 13 25.65 0.57 7.75
CA GLU A 13 26.16 1.65 6.90
C GLU A 13 25.40 1.73 5.58
N ASP A 14 25.10 2.95 5.15
CA ASP A 14 24.59 3.28 3.81
C ASP A 14 25.41 4.41 3.19
N SER A 15 24.95 4.96 2.06
CA SER A 15 25.64 6.05 1.37
C SER A 15 25.79 7.35 2.18
N PHE A 16 25.01 7.51 3.27
CA PHE A 16 25.09 8.65 4.19
C PHE A 16 25.94 8.32 5.44
N GLY A 17 26.60 7.15 5.48
CA GLY A 17 27.50 6.73 6.55
C GLY A 17 26.88 5.73 7.53
N ALA A 18 27.56 5.54 8.66
CA ALA A 18 27.17 4.59 9.70
C ALA A 18 26.06 5.11 10.63
N ILE A 19 25.20 4.20 11.11
CA ILE A 19 24.15 4.48 12.10
C ILE A 19 23.91 3.27 13.01
N GLU A 20 23.59 3.54 14.28
CA GLU A 20 23.26 2.52 15.28
C GLU A 20 21.79 2.13 15.21
N VAL A 21 21.54 0.83 15.07
CA VAL A 21 20.20 0.21 15.04
C VAL A 21 20.09 -0.80 16.17
N PRO A 22 18.94 -0.92 16.87
CA PRO A 22 18.78 -1.92 17.91
C PRO A 22 19.06 -3.34 17.39
N LEU A 23 19.85 -4.12 18.12
CA LEU A 23 20.31 -5.46 17.69
C LEU A 23 19.13 -6.39 17.37
N ASP A 24 18.04 -6.26 18.11
CA ASP A 24 16.85 -7.10 17.98
C ASP A 24 15.93 -6.69 16.84
N SER A 25 16.17 -5.55 16.19
CA SER A 25 15.35 -5.08 15.08
C SER A 25 15.75 -5.73 13.75
N TYR A 26 14.76 -6.08 12.92
CA TYR A 26 15.01 -6.53 11.55
C TYR A 26 15.18 -5.40 10.53
N TYR A 27 14.84 -4.15 10.88
CA TYR A 27 15.03 -3.01 9.98
C TYR A 27 16.49 -2.54 9.95
N GLY A 28 16.82 -1.70 8.96
CA GLY A 28 18.17 -1.26 8.64
C GLY A 28 18.35 0.25 8.75
N THR A 29 19.30 0.76 7.97
CA THR A 29 19.76 2.16 8.05
C THR A 29 18.67 3.14 7.67
N GLN A 30 17.90 2.87 6.60
CA GLN A 30 16.95 3.84 6.07
C GLN A 30 15.76 4.00 7.01
N THR A 31 15.31 2.90 7.61
CA THR A 31 14.26 2.95 8.64
C THR A 31 14.73 3.73 9.87
N GLU A 32 15.94 3.46 10.37
CA GLU A 32 16.43 4.17 11.56
C GLU A 32 16.67 5.65 11.30
N ARG A 33 17.21 6.01 10.12
CA ARG A 33 17.32 7.42 9.72
C ARG A 33 15.96 8.09 9.63
N SER A 34 14.97 7.41 9.03
CA SER A 34 13.60 7.93 8.96
C SER A 34 13.01 8.16 10.35
N ARG A 35 13.17 7.19 11.25
CA ARG A 35 12.70 7.28 12.64
C ARG A 35 13.30 8.48 13.39
N ARG A 36 14.59 8.79 13.15
CA ARG A 36 15.26 9.96 13.74
C ARG A 36 14.85 11.28 13.09
N ASN A 37 14.70 11.30 11.75
CA ASN A 37 14.40 12.52 11.00
C ASN A 37 12.94 12.97 11.12
N PHE A 38 12.02 12.01 11.23
CA PHE A 38 10.57 12.25 11.29
C PHE A 38 10.01 11.99 12.70
N ASN A 39 10.69 12.55 13.72
CA ASN A 39 10.26 12.49 15.11
C ASN A 39 9.26 13.61 15.45
N ILE A 40 8.17 13.70 14.67
CA ILE A 40 7.17 14.79 14.72
C ILE A 40 5.83 14.29 15.31
N CYS A 41 5.77 13.02 15.71
CA CYS A 41 4.55 12.23 15.68
C CYS A 41 4.18 11.69 17.06
N LEU A 42 2.88 11.51 17.33
CA LEU A 42 2.43 10.81 18.53
C LEU A 42 2.55 9.29 18.35
N PRO A 43 2.67 8.49 19.44
CA PRO A 43 2.82 7.04 19.34
C PRO A 43 1.74 6.33 18.51
N GLN A 44 0.54 6.91 18.41
CA GLN A 44 -0.58 6.40 17.61
C GLN A 44 -0.49 6.73 16.11
N ASP A 45 0.35 7.67 15.69
CA ASP A 45 0.47 8.12 14.30
C ASP A 45 1.37 7.19 13.46
N LYS A 46 1.47 5.92 13.82
CA LYS A 46 2.22 4.91 13.07
C LYS A 46 1.49 4.55 11.79
N ILE A 47 2.25 4.13 10.78
CA ILE A 47 1.66 3.52 9.59
C ILE A 47 0.77 2.35 10.03
N PRO A 48 -0.51 2.30 9.59
CA PRO A 48 -1.37 1.17 9.91
C PRO A 48 -0.76 -0.15 9.43
N LEU A 49 -0.78 -1.18 10.28
CA LEU A 49 -0.23 -2.49 9.95
C LEU A 49 -0.87 -3.10 8.69
N SER A 50 -2.13 -2.77 8.37
CA SER A 50 -2.77 -3.17 7.12
C SER A 50 -2.02 -2.71 5.87
N VAL A 51 -1.37 -1.55 5.90
CA VAL A 51 -0.51 -1.05 4.81
C VAL A 51 0.80 -1.84 4.75
N VAL A 52 1.40 -2.12 5.90
CA VAL A 52 2.61 -2.96 6.01
C VAL A 52 2.37 -4.37 5.47
N TYR A 53 1.24 -4.97 5.84
CA TYR A 53 0.84 -6.29 5.37
C TYR A 53 0.58 -6.29 3.86
N ALA A 54 -0.11 -5.27 3.35
CA ALA A 54 -0.33 -5.12 1.91
C ALA A 54 1.01 -4.99 1.14
N LEU A 55 1.98 -4.22 1.65
CA LEU A 55 3.31 -4.15 1.08
C LEU A 55 3.99 -5.53 1.08
N ALA A 56 3.95 -6.27 2.20
CA ALA A 56 4.55 -7.60 2.29
C ALA A 56 3.90 -8.61 1.32
N MET A 57 2.57 -8.59 1.16
CA MET A 57 1.88 -9.41 0.15
C MET A 57 2.35 -9.08 -1.27
N LEU A 58 2.54 -7.79 -1.58
CA LEU A 58 3.07 -7.36 -2.88
C LEU A 58 4.52 -7.82 -3.07
N LYS A 59 5.35 -7.78 -2.01
CA LYS A 59 6.74 -8.31 -2.07
C LYS A 59 6.78 -9.82 -2.29
N GLU A 60 5.87 -10.58 -1.68
CA GLU A 60 5.74 -12.04 -1.93
C GLU A 60 5.48 -12.31 -3.41
N ILE A 61 4.49 -11.63 -3.99
CA ILE A 61 4.11 -11.81 -5.39
C ILE A 61 5.25 -11.39 -6.32
N ALA A 62 5.87 -10.24 -6.06
CA ALA A 62 7.00 -9.74 -6.83
C ALA A 62 8.19 -10.70 -6.79
N ALA A 63 8.48 -11.33 -5.64
CA ALA A 63 9.54 -12.32 -5.53
C ALA A 63 9.25 -13.56 -6.39
N GLY A 64 8.01 -14.06 -6.39
CA GLY A 64 7.60 -15.17 -7.24
C GLY A 64 7.75 -14.86 -8.73
N ILE A 65 7.33 -13.67 -9.17
CA ILE A 65 7.46 -13.21 -10.55
C ILE A 65 8.93 -13.04 -10.95
N ASN A 66 9.73 -12.38 -10.11
CA ASN A 66 11.15 -12.16 -10.38
C ASN A 66 11.92 -13.49 -10.42
N CYS A 67 11.54 -14.49 -9.63
CA CYS A 67 12.09 -15.84 -9.70
C CYS A 67 11.75 -16.51 -11.04
N ALA A 68 10.50 -16.45 -11.48
CA ALA A 68 10.07 -17.01 -12.76
C ALA A 68 10.77 -16.35 -13.96
N LYS A 69 11.21 -15.10 -13.80
CA LYS A 69 11.97 -14.32 -14.78
C LYS A 69 13.48 -14.37 -14.56
N SER A 70 13.98 -15.27 -13.71
CA SER A 70 15.41 -15.48 -13.42
C SER A 70 16.14 -14.21 -12.95
N ARG A 71 15.43 -13.26 -12.33
CA ARG A 71 16.02 -12.04 -11.75
C ARG A 71 16.53 -12.25 -10.33
N ILE A 72 15.96 -13.24 -9.63
CA ILE A 72 16.44 -13.75 -8.34
C ILE A 72 16.43 -15.29 -8.39
N SER A 73 17.24 -15.95 -7.57
CA SER A 73 17.29 -17.41 -7.49
C SER A 73 16.08 -17.98 -6.74
N SER A 74 15.82 -19.28 -6.94
CA SER A 74 14.73 -20.00 -6.26
C SER A 74 14.87 -19.97 -4.74
N ASP A 75 16.09 -20.10 -4.22
CA ASP A 75 16.35 -20.10 -2.77
C ASP A 75 16.06 -18.73 -2.17
N GLU A 76 16.49 -17.66 -2.84
CA GLU A 76 16.22 -16.27 -2.43
C GLU A 76 14.72 -15.98 -2.45
N ALA A 77 14.03 -16.38 -3.53
CA ALA A 77 12.59 -16.21 -3.65
C ALA A 77 11.83 -16.95 -2.54
N THR A 78 12.19 -18.19 -2.25
CA THR A 78 11.57 -19.00 -1.18
C THR A 78 11.74 -18.34 0.19
N ALA A 79 12.95 -17.84 0.48
CA ALA A 79 13.22 -17.14 1.74
C ALA A 79 12.47 -15.81 1.85
N ILE A 80 12.41 -15.02 0.78
CA ILE A 80 11.67 -13.74 0.73
C ILE A 80 10.17 -14.00 0.92
N ILE A 81 9.61 -14.98 0.23
CA ILE A 81 8.20 -15.38 0.37
C ILE A 81 7.93 -15.76 1.84
N GLY A 82 8.74 -16.63 2.43
CA GLY A 82 8.62 -17.04 3.83
C GLY A 82 8.63 -15.86 4.80
N ALA A 83 9.57 -14.93 4.64
CA ALA A 83 9.65 -13.71 5.45
C ALA A 83 8.42 -12.81 5.27
N CYS A 84 7.92 -12.63 4.04
CA CYS A 84 6.70 -11.86 3.80
C CYS A 84 5.50 -12.46 4.53
N ARG A 85 5.37 -13.79 4.55
CA ARG A 85 4.30 -14.48 5.30
C ARG A 85 4.36 -14.25 6.79
N GLU A 86 5.56 -14.16 7.36
CA GLU A 86 5.73 -13.82 8.77
C GLU A 86 5.33 -12.37 9.07
N VAL A 87 5.56 -11.45 8.13
CA VAL A 87 5.09 -10.05 8.25
C VAL A 87 3.57 -10.00 8.29
N TYR A 88 2.86 -10.48 7.26
CA TYR A 88 1.40 -10.35 7.21
C TYR A 88 0.65 -11.37 8.08
N SER A 89 1.35 -12.23 8.83
CA SER A 89 0.78 -13.03 9.93
C SER A 89 0.97 -12.40 11.32
N GLY A 90 1.55 -11.20 11.39
CA GLY A 90 1.69 -10.43 12.63
C GLY A 90 2.90 -10.80 13.49
N LYS A 91 3.81 -11.66 13.01
CA LYS A 91 4.97 -12.11 13.81
C LYS A 91 6.07 -11.05 13.95
N LEU A 92 6.04 -10.02 13.10
CA LEU A 92 7.11 -9.04 12.95
C LEU A 92 6.64 -7.59 13.17
N ASP A 93 5.45 -7.38 13.76
CA ASP A 93 4.79 -6.07 13.86
C ASP A 93 5.66 -5.00 14.57
N ASP A 94 6.43 -5.42 15.57
CA ASP A 94 7.31 -4.53 16.34
C ASP A 94 8.48 -3.96 15.50
N HIS A 95 8.69 -4.46 14.28
CA HIS A 95 9.77 -4.02 13.38
C HIS A 95 9.34 -2.94 12.38
N PHE A 96 8.14 -2.36 12.55
CA PHE A 96 7.63 -1.28 11.70
C PHE A 96 7.37 0.00 12.51
N PRO A 97 8.43 0.74 12.91
CA PRO A 97 8.31 1.85 13.85
C PRO A 97 7.89 3.18 13.20
N LEU A 98 7.79 3.24 11.87
CA LEU A 98 7.65 4.49 11.14
C LEU A 98 6.27 5.14 11.27
N SER A 99 6.27 6.47 11.29
CA SER A 99 5.06 7.27 11.32
C SER A 99 4.49 7.54 9.92
N ILE A 100 3.20 7.83 9.88
CA ILE A 100 2.48 8.41 8.73
C ILE A 100 3.17 9.70 8.25
N TRP A 101 3.69 10.53 9.17
CA TRP A 101 4.30 11.83 8.86
C TRP A 101 5.76 11.69 8.37
N GLN A 102 5.93 11.07 7.22
CA GLN A 102 7.21 10.82 6.56
C GLN A 102 7.23 11.46 5.16
N THR A 103 8.07 10.98 4.23
CA THR A 103 7.98 11.43 2.83
C THR A 103 6.61 11.14 2.22
N GLY A 104 6.11 12.05 1.38
CA GLY A 104 4.81 11.91 0.73
C GLY A 104 4.69 10.71 -0.24
N SER A 105 5.81 10.19 -0.73
CA SER A 105 5.85 9.00 -1.60
C SER A 105 5.79 7.66 -0.85
N GLY A 106 5.83 7.67 0.49
CA GLY A 106 5.88 6.44 1.29
C GLY A 106 7.19 5.65 1.16
N THR A 107 8.26 6.27 0.64
CA THR A 107 9.54 5.60 0.40
C THR A 107 10.13 4.97 1.66
N GLN A 108 10.05 5.64 2.81
CA GLN A 108 10.63 5.08 4.03
C GLN A 108 9.85 3.85 4.53
N THR A 109 8.52 3.83 4.45
CA THR A 109 7.75 2.58 4.73
C THR A 109 8.06 1.48 3.73
N ASN A 110 8.16 1.77 2.43
CA ASN A 110 8.56 0.75 1.45
C ASN A 110 9.93 0.16 1.81
N MET A 111 10.89 1.01 2.15
CA MET A 111 12.22 0.57 2.57
C MET A 111 12.22 -0.16 3.90
N ASN A 112 11.37 0.21 4.86
CA ASN A 112 11.21 -0.51 6.11
C ASN A 112 10.75 -1.95 5.87
N VAL A 113 9.76 -2.16 4.99
CA VAL A 113 9.35 -3.51 4.60
C VAL A 113 10.48 -4.24 3.88
N ASN A 114 11.17 -3.58 2.95
CA ASN A 114 12.29 -4.20 2.23
C ASN A 114 13.41 -4.65 3.19
N GLU A 115 13.80 -3.81 4.15
CA GLU A 115 14.86 -4.10 5.12
C GLU A 115 14.47 -5.23 6.08
N VAL A 116 13.25 -5.20 6.61
CA VAL A 116 12.74 -6.26 7.50
C VAL A 116 12.67 -7.60 6.78
N VAL A 117 12.08 -7.62 5.58
CA VAL A 117 11.96 -8.83 4.76
C VAL A 117 13.34 -9.34 4.35
N ALA A 118 14.26 -8.48 3.92
CA ALA A 118 15.60 -8.88 3.51
C ALA A 118 16.41 -9.49 4.67
N THR A 119 16.37 -8.86 5.85
CA THR A 119 17.08 -9.35 7.03
C THR A 119 16.50 -10.69 7.48
N ARG A 120 15.17 -10.80 7.52
CA ARG A 120 14.51 -12.06 7.91
C ARG A 120 14.72 -13.17 6.88
N ALA A 121 14.64 -12.86 5.58
CA ALA A 121 14.91 -13.82 4.51
C ALA A 121 16.36 -14.31 4.56
N THR A 122 17.32 -13.42 4.84
CA THR A 122 18.72 -13.81 5.04
C THR A 122 18.85 -14.79 6.20
N GLU A 123 18.17 -14.54 7.33
CA GLU A 123 18.18 -15.44 8.47
C GLU A 123 17.54 -16.80 8.17
N LEU A 124 16.40 -16.83 7.47
CA LEU A 124 15.76 -18.07 7.03
C LEU A 124 16.69 -18.91 6.13
N LEU A 125 17.52 -18.25 5.34
CA LEU A 125 18.36 -18.87 4.33
C LEU A 125 19.73 -19.30 4.87
N CYS A 126 20.30 -18.52 5.79
CA CYS A 126 21.65 -18.73 6.32
C CYS A 126 21.65 -19.25 7.77
N GLY A 127 20.50 -19.33 8.42
CA GLY A 127 20.37 -19.67 9.85
C GLY A 127 20.84 -18.56 10.80
N SER A 128 21.22 -17.41 10.28
CA SER A 128 21.66 -16.25 11.06
C SER A 128 21.38 -14.94 10.35
N ARG A 129 20.93 -13.94 11.14
CA ARG A 129 20.80 -12.54 10.71
C ARG A 129 22.12 -11.76 10.72
N THR A 130 23.19 -12.35 11.26
CA THR A 130 24.50 -11.70 11.41
C THR A 130 25.47 -12.20 10.34
N GLY A 131 26.21 -11.30 9.70
CA GLY A 131 27.19 -11.64 8.66
C GLY A 131 26.94 -10.86 7.37
N GLN A 132 27.49 -11.37 6.25
CA GLN A 132 27.26 -10.78 4.94
C GLN A 132 25.81 -11.04 4.50
N PRO A 133 25.01 -10.01 4.20
CA PRO A 133 23.62 -10.18 3.82
C PRO A 133 23.54 -10.91 2.47
N ARG A 134 22.82 -12.03 2.42
CA ARG A 134 22.57 -12.75 1.16
C ARG A 134 21.42 -12.11 0.37
N ILE A 135 20.45 -11.52 1.08
CA ILE A 135 19.31 -10.83 0.48
C ILE A 135 19.50 -9.32 0.65
N HIS A 136 19.70 -8.62 -0.46
CA HIS A 136 19.72 -7.16 -0.51
C HIS A 136 18.29 -6.57 -0.55
N PRO A 137 17.96 -5.55 0.27
CA PRO A 137 16.64 -4.90 0.29
C PRO A 137 16.21 -4.33 -1.08
N ASN A 138 17.12 -3.71 -1.82
CA ASN A 138 16.78 -3.10 -3.10
C ASN A 138 16.88 -4.07 -4.28
N ASP A 139 17.92 -4.91 -4.30
CA ASP A 139 18.27 -5.68 -5.50
C ASP A 139 17.45 -6.96 -5.60
N HIS A 140 16.96 -7.48 -4.47
CA HIS A 140 16.15 -8.69 -4.42
C HIS A 140 14.71 -8.38 -4.00
N VAL A 141 14.49 -7.79 -2.82
CA VAL A 141 13.11 -7.58 -2.29
C VAL A 141 12.37 -6.50 -3.09
N ASN A 142 13.03 -5.40 -3.44
CA ASN A 142 12.47 -4.31 -4.24
C ASN A 142 12.74 -4.46 -5.75
N CYS A 143 13.15 -5.64 -6.21
CA CYS A 143 13.49 -5.88 -7.62
C CYS A 143 12.30 -5.56 -8.54
N GLY A 144 12.51 -4.65 -9.50
CA GLY A 144 11.49 -4.23 -10.47
C GLY A 144 10.41 -3.30 -9.92
N GLN A 145 10.60 -2.74 -8.71
CA GLN A 145 9.60 -1.91 -8.03
C GLN A 145 10.15 -0.53 -7.67
N SER A 146 9.25 0.43 -7.47
CA SER A 146 9.51 1.75 -6.92
C SER A 146 8.62 1.97 -5.70
N SER A 147 8.96 2.92 -4.82
CA SER A 147 7.96 3.37 -3.84
C SER A 147 6.74 3.99 -4.53
N ASN A 148 6.95 4.63 -5.68
CA ASN A 148 5.95 5.43 -6.37
C ASN A 148 4.88 4.59 -7.08
N ASP A 149 5.12 3.31 -7.31
CA ASP A 149 4.11 2.38 -7.81
C ASP A 149 3.63 1.42 -6.72
N ILE A 150 4.53 0.91 -5.87
CA ILE A 150 4.17 -0.13 -4.89
C ILE A 150 3.43 0.43 -3.67
N PHE A 151 3.75 1.64 -3.21
CA PHE A 151 3.09 2.24 -2.05
C PHE A 151 1.63 2.62 -2.33
N PRO A 152 1.29 3.35 -3.42
CA PRO A 152 -0.11 3.57 -3.77
C PRO A 152 -0.87 2.27 -4.08
N THR A 153 -0.19 1.26 -4.63
CA THR A 153 -0.76 -0.09 -4.80
C THR A 153 -1.11 -0.72 -3.45
N ALA A 154 -0.20 -0.67 -2.47
CA ALA A 154 -0.43 -1.18 -1.12
C ALA A 154 -1.54 -0.41 -0.39
N MET A 155 -1.62 0.91 -0.57
CA MET A 155 -2.73 1.73 -0.04
C MET A 155 -4.08 1.22 -0.56
N ASN A 156 -4.23 1.11 -1.89
CA ASN A 156 -5.45 0.63 -2.50
C ASN A 156 -5.83 -0.78 -2.07
N LEU A 157 -4.84 -1.69 -2.00
CA LEU A 157 -5.04 -3.05 -1.53
C LEU A 157 -5.49 -3.07 -0.06
N SER A 158 -4.84 -2.31 0.82
CA SER A 158 -5.18 -2.25 2.24
C SER A 158 -6.61 -1.76 2.47
N VAL A 159 -7.03 -0.69 1.77
CA VAL A 159 -8.40 -0.14 1.86
C VAL A 159 -9.40 -1.18 1.36
N SER A 160 -9.09 -1.87 0.27
CA SER A 160 -9.98 -2.88 -0.32
C SER A 160 -10.18 -4.07 0.64
N LEU A 161 -9.11 -4.57 1.25
CA LEU A 161 -9.16 -5.67 2.21
C LEU A 161 -9.88 -5.30 3.50
N GLU A 162 -9.54 -4.15 4.10
CA GLU A 162 -10.19 -3.66 5.32
C GLU A 162 -11.69 -3.41 5.10
N THR A 163 -12.06 -2.86 3.94
CA THR A 163 -13.46 -2.64 3.58
C THR A 163 -14.20 -3.97 3.45
N ALA A 164 -13.61 -4.96 2.76
CA ALA A 164 -14.23 -6.25 2.53
C ALA A 164 -14.37 -7.09 3.81
N TRP A 165 -13.37 -7.06 4.69
CA TRP A 165 -13.31 -7.96 5.85
C TRP A 165 -13.83 -7.36 7.15
N LYS A 166 -13.82 -6.02 7.31
CA LYS A 166 -14.28 -5.37 8.54
C LYS A 166 -15.49 -4.49 8.29
N THR A 167 -15.37 -3.51 7.39
CA THR A 167 -16.40 -2.47 7.23
C THR A 167 -17.72 -3.02 6.72
N ILE A 168 -17.71 -3.80 5.64
CA ILE A 168 -18.92 -4.34 5.03
C ILE A 168 -19.65 -5.31 5.99
N PRO A 169 -18.98 -6.31 6.60
CA PRO A 169 -19.63 -7.19 7.57
C PRO A 169 -20.19 -6.45 8.79
N ALA A 170 -19.50 -5.45 9.32
CA ALA A 170 -19.99 -4.64 10.44
C ALA A 170 -21.26 -3.85 10.07
N LEU A 171 -21.30 -3.28 8.87
CA LEU A 171 -22.48 -2.56 8.38
C LEU A 171 -23.66 -3.51 8.12
N GLU A 172 -23.41 -4.71 7.59
CA GLU A 172 -24.45 -5.72 7.40
C GLU A 172 -25.02 -6.20 8.74
N SER A 173 -24.16 -6.46 9.73
CA SER A 173 -24.60 -6.81 11.08
C SER A 173 -25.46 -5.70 11.72
N LEU A 174 -25.10 -4.42 11.50
CA LEU A 174 -25.91 -3.28 11.94
C LEU A 174 -27.27 -3.23 11.23
N VAL A 175 -27.30 -3.47 9.92
CA VAL A 175 -28.54 -3.54 9.13
C VAL A 175 -29.46 -4.63 9.66
N ASP A 176 -28.93 -5.83 9.92
CA ASP A 176 -29.70 -6.95 10.46
C ASP A 176 -30.30 -6.62 11.83
N ALA A 177 -29.50 -6.02 12.72
CA ALA A 177 -29.97 -5.58 14.04
C ALA A 177 -31.09 -4.53 13.95
N ILE A 178 -30.95 -3.54 13.06
CA ILE A 178 -31.97 -2.51 12.83
C ILE A 178 -33.23 -3.13 12.25
N ASN A 179 -33.12 -4.04 11.28
CA ASN A 179 -34.28 -4.69 10.67
C ASN A 179 -35.01 -5.60 11.67
N ALA A 180 -34.29 -6.30 12.54
CA ALA A 180 -34.89 -7.08 13.63
C ALA A 180 -35.71 -6.18 14.58
N LYS A 181 -35.18 -4.99 14.92
CA LYS A 181 -35.90 -4.00 15.72
C LYS A 181 -37.08 -3.36 14.98
N ALA A 182 -36.93 -3.10 13.69
CA ALA A 182 -38.02 -2.60 12.86
C ALA A 182 -39.21 -3.57 12.86
N SER A 183 -38.96 -4.87 12.73
CA SER A 183 -39.99 -5.92 12.84
C SER A 183 -40.61 -5.98 14.25
N GLN A 184 -39.80 -5.88 15.31
CA GLN A 184 -40.30 -5.88 16.70
C GLN A 184 -41.24 -4.69 16.98
N PHE A 185 -40.99 -3.54 16.35
CA PHE A 185 -41.75 -2.31 16.55
C PHE A 185 -42.75 -2.01 15.43
N HIS A 186 -43.08 -3.02 14.60
CA HIS A 186 -43.98 -2.86 13.46
C HIS A 186 -45.33 -2.26 13.85
N ASP A 187 -45.91 -2.68 14.99
CA ASP A 187 -47.25 -2.27 15.43
C ASP A 187 -47.24 -1.07 16.40
N VAL A 188 -46.08 -0.50 16.72
CA VAL A 188 -45.97 0.63 17.65
C VAL A 188 -46.21 1.94 16.90
N VAL A 189 -47.41 2.49 17.01
CA VAL A 189 -47.79 3.78 16.38
C VAL A 189 -47.18 4.96 17.16
N LYS A 190 -46.58 5.91 16.42
CA LYS A 190 -46.03 7.18 16.93
C LYS A 190 -46.45 8.35 16.04
N ILE A 191 -46.30 9.58 16.54
CA ILE A 191 -46.43 10.79 15.73
C ILE A 191 -45.16 10.99 14.88
N GLY A 192 -45.32 11.15 13.57
CA GLY A 192 -44.24 11.59 12.69
C GLY A 192 -43.92 13.07 12.92
N ARG A 193 -42.68 13.50 12.62
CA ARG A 193 -42.30 14.91 12.68
C ARG A 193 -41.60 15.38 11.42
N THR A 194 -42.06 16.49 10.86
CA THR A 194 -41.39 17.24 9.79
C THR A 194 -41.10 18.64 10.31
N HIS A 195 -39.90 19.17 10.05
CA HIS A 195 -39.44 20.44 10.66
C HIS A 195 -39.55 20.45 12.21
N LEU A 196 -39.40 19.29 12.84
CA LEU A 196 -39.62 19.07 14.28
C LEU A 196 -41.04 19.38 14.80
N GLN A 197 -42.01 19.62 13.92
CA GLN A 197 -43.42 19.80 14.25
C GLN A 197 -44.18 18.49 14.05
N ASP A 198 -45.26 18.30 14.81
CA ASP A 198 -46.12 17.12 14.71
C ASP A 198 -46.80 17.05 13.34
N ALA A 199 -46.78 15.85 12.73
CA ALA A 199 -47.31 15.60 11.39
C ALA A 199 -48.42 14.52 11.44
N VAL A 200 -48.35 13.52 10.56
CA VAL A 200 -49.30 12.39 10.54
C VAL A 200 -48.72 11.16 11.28
N PRO A 201 -49.56 10.22 11.75
CA PRO A 201 -49.08 8.99 12.38
C PRO A 201 -48.26 8.10 11.45
N MET A 202 -47.32 7.36 12.04
CA MET A 202 -46.54 6.30 11.41
C MET A 202 -46.16 5.24 12.47
N THR A 203 -45.62 4.10 12.08
CA THR A 203 -45.10 3.13 13.06
C THR A 203 -43.62 3.33 13.34
N PHE A 204 -43.16 3.00 14.54
CA PHE A 204 -41.74 3.07 14.88
C PHE A 204 -40.93 2.04 14.05
N GLY A 205 -41.56 0.92 13.69
CA GLY A 205 -41.00 -0.03 12.72
C GLY A 205 -40.74 0.59 11.34
N GLN A 206 -41.65 1.43 10.82
CA GLN A 206 -41.42 2.14 9.55
C GLN A 206 -40.22 3.10 9.62
N GLU A 207 -40.05 3.82 10.74
CA GLU A 207 -38.92 4.74 10.94
C GLU A 207 -37.59 3.97 10.96
N LEU A 208 -37.47 2.91 11.76
CA LEU A 208 -36.27 2.08 11.82
C LEU A 208 -35.98 1.37 10.49
N GLY A 209 -37.02 0.85 9.83
CA GLY A 209 -36.90 0.22 8.52
C GLY A 209 -36.30 1.16 7.47
N SER A 210 -36.60 2.47 7.55
CA SER A 210 -35.99 3.47 6.67
C SER A 210 -34.47 3.62 6.92
N PHE A 211 -34.01 3.51 8.18
CA PHE A 211 -32.59 3.55 8.52
C PHE A 211 -31.86 2.32 7.98
N GLY A 212 -32.45 1.13 8.16
CA GLY A 212 -31.92 -0.12 7.60
C GLY A 212 -31.80 -0.05 6.08
N ALA A 213 -32.85 0.38 5.38
CA ALA A 213 -32.84 0.57 3.93
C ALA A 213 -31.76 1.58 3.48
N ARG A 214 -31.57 2.68 4.21
CA ARG A 214 -30.54 3.67 3.87
C ARG A 214 -29.13 3.10 4.00
N LEU A 215 -28.85 2.36 5.07
CA LEU A 215 -27.57 1.69 5.27
C LEU A 215 -27.30 0.63 4.19
N SER A 216 -28.30 -0.21 3.86
CA SER A 216 -28.20 -1.19 2.77
C SER A 216 -27.83 -0.54 1.43
N ASN A 217 -28.44 0.59 1.11
CA ASN A 217 -28.09 1.34 -0.10
C ASN A 217 -26.65 1.89 -0.04
N THR A 218 -26.22 2.41 1.11
CA THR A 218 -24.84 2.89 1.30
C THR A 218 -23.81 1.75 1.19
N ILE A 219 -24.09 0.55 1.71
CA ILE A 219 -23.26 -0.64 1.50
C ILE A 219 -23.08 -0.91 0.00
N GLY A 220 -24.16 -0.80 -0.78
CA GLY A 220 -24.11 -0.90 -2.24
C GLY A 220 -23.17 0.11 -2.89
N LEU A 221 -23.18 1.37 -2.43
CA LEU A 221 -22.30 2.43 -2.93
C LEU A 221 -20.83 2.19 -2.55
N ILE A 222 -20.56 1.76 -1.31
CA ILE A 222 -19.20 1.42 -0.87
C ILE A 222 -18.62 0.29 -1.73
N ARG A 223 -19.41 -0.76 -1.98
CA ARG A 223 -19.01 -1.86 -2.87
C ARG A 223 -18.70 -1.40 -4.29
N GLN A 224 -19.37 -0.37 -4.80
CA GLN A 224 -19.07 0.21 -6.10
C GLN A 224 -17.76 1.02 -6.05
N GLY A 225 -17.57 1.86 -5.03
CA GLY A 225 -16.36 2.67 -4.85
C GLY A 225 -15.08 1.84 -4.72
N VAL A 226 -15.14 0.69 -4.03
CA VAL A 226 -13.98 -0.22 -3.91
C VAL A 226 -13.49 -0.71 -5.28
N LYS A 227 -14.37 -0.89 -6.27
CA LYS A 227 -13.95 -1.33 -7.61
C LYS A 227 -13.05 -0.29 -8.29
N SER A 228 -13.32 1.00 -8.08
CA SER A 228 -12.57 2.08 -8.70
C SER A 228 -11.13 2.19 -8.19
N ILE A 229 -10.89 1.82 -6.93
CA ILE A 229 -9.53 1.83 -6.34
C ILE A 229 -8.75 0.54 -6.64
N CYS A 230 -9.35 -0.45 -7.29
CA CYS A 230 -8.65 -1.66 -7.73
C CYS A 230 -7.80 -1.45 -8.99
N ASN A 231 -7.74 -0.23 -9.54
CA ASN A 231 -6.76 0.08 -10.59
C ASN A 231 -5.40 0.33 -9.93
N LEU A 232 -4.46 -0.59 -10.12
CA LEU A 232 -3.19 -0.57 -9.40
C LEU A 232 -2.11 0.18 -10.19
N ALA A 233 -1.27 0.91 -9.48
CA ALA A 233 -0.14 1.63 -10.08
C ALA A 233 1.06 0.72 -10.39
N VAL A 234 1.06 -0.51 -9.86
CA VAL A 234 2.17 -1.47 -9.94
C VAL A 234 2.69 -1.66 -11.37
N GLY A 235 4.02 -1.67 -11.50
CA GLY A 235 4.68 -1.77 -12.80
C GLY A 235 4.93 -0.41 -13.46
N GLY A 236 4.36 0.68 -12.93
CA GLY A 236 4.67 2.05 -13.36
C GLY A 236 6.07 2.52 -12.96
N THR A 237 6.69 1.93 -11.94
CA THR A 237 8.02 2.25 -11.42
C THR A 237 8.19 3.73 -10.98
N ALA A 238 9.29 4.40 -11.33
CA ALA A 238 9.63 5.70 -10.76
C ALA A 238 8.69 6.83 -11.21
N VAL A 239 8.32 6.86 -12.49
CA VAL A 239 7.57 7.96 -13.13
C VAL A 239 6.45 7.48 -14.06
N GLY A 240 6.11 6.19 -14.05
CA GLY A 240 5.01 5.62 -14.84
C GLY A 240 5.41 4.92 -16.14
N THR A 241 6.68 4.96 -16.54
CA THR A 241 7.16 4.38 -17.81
C THR A 241 7.42 2.87 -17.78
N GLY A 242 7.46 2.27 -16.58
CA GLY A 242 7.85 0.88 -16.39
C GLY A 242 9.36 0.59 -16.54
N LEU A 243 10.21 1.62 -16.55
CA LEU A 243 11.67 1.45 -16.59
C LEU A 243 12.16 0.56 -15.43
N ASN A 244 13.01 -0.43 -15.74
CA ASN A 244 13.53 -1.46 -14.83
C ASN A 244 12.51 -2.53 -14.37
N SER A 245 11.26 -2.45 -14.81
CA SER A 245 10.30 -3.54 -14.70
C SER A 245 10.41 -4.48 -15.89
N THR A 246 10.10 -5.76 -15.69
CA THR A 246 10.07 -6.71 -16.81
C THR A 246 8.73 -6.62 -17.54
N LYS A 247 8.74 -6.89 -18.85
CA LYS A 247 7.50 -6.96 -19.62
C LYS A 247 6.49 -7.91 -18.96
N GLY A 248 5.25 -7.45 -18.79
CA GLY A 248 4.16 -8.22 -18.19
C GLY A 248 4.15 -8.29 -16.65
N PHE A 249 5.12 -7.67 -15.96
CA PHE A 249 5.18 -7.66 -14.50
C PHE A 249 3.94 -7.04 -13.86
N ASP A 250 3.38 -6.00 -14.46
CA ASP A 250 2.13 -5.35 -14.08
C ASP A 250 0.95 -6.33 -14.05
N LEU A 251 0.73 -7.05 -15.15
CA LEU A 251 -0.34 -8.04 -15.28
C LEU A 251 -0.17 -9.20 -14.31
N GLU A 252 1.05 -9.73 -14.21
CA GLU A 252 1.36 -10.83 -13.30
C GLU A 252 1.20 -10.43 -11.83
N MET A 253 1.52 -9.18 -11.48
CA MET A 253 1.28 -8.64 -10.14
C MET A 253 -0.22 -8.59 -9.84
N CYS A 254 -1.04 -8.01 -10.73
CA CYS A 254 -2.50 -7.96 -10.56
C CYS A 254 -3.12 -9.36 -10.42
N ASP A 255 -2.69 -10.31 -11.26
CA ASP A 255 -3.12 -11.72 -11.17
C ASP A 255 -2.67 -12.37 -9.86
N GLY A 256 -1.44 -12.10 -9.42
CA GLY A 256 -0.89 -12.60 -8.17
C GLY A 256 -1.65 -12.09 -6.96
N VAL A 257 -1.99 -10.79 -6.92
CA VAL A 257 -2.80 -10.20 -5.84
C VAL A 257 -4.17 -10.87 -5.81
N THR A 258 -4.83 -11.01 -6.97
CA THR A 258 -6.14 -11.67 -7.08
C THR A 258 -6.09 -13.09 -6.51
N LYS A 259 -5.10 -13.90 -6.92
CA LYS A 259 -4.94 -15.29 -6.46
C LYS A 259 -4.64 -15.39 -4.96
N LEU A 260 -3.78 -14.52 -4.44
CA LEU A 260 -3.40 -14.50 -3.02
C LEU A 260 -4.64 -14.20 -2.16
N VAL A 261 -5.40 -13.18 -2.53
CA VAL A 261 -6.62 -12.78 -1.81
C VAL A 261 -7.70 -13.88 -1.88
N GLU A 262 -7.90 -14.50 -3.05
CA GLU A 262 -8.81 -15.66 -3.18
C GLU A 262 -8.37 -16.86 -2.32
N GLY A 263 -7.06 -17.10 -2.21
CA GLY A 263 -6.50 -18.15 -1.36
C GLY A 263 -6.78 -17.91 0.11
N MET A 264 -6.58 -16.68 0.59
CA MET A 264 -6.87 -16.29 1.97
C MET A 264 -8.35 -16.52 2.31
N LEU A 265 -9.27 -16.12 1.42
CA LEU A 265 -10.71 -16.35 1.63
C LEU A 265 -11.07 -17.82 1.84
N LYS A 266 -10.40 -18.74 1.13
CA LYS A 266 -10.64 -20.19 1.26
C LYS A 266 -10.11 -20.75 2.58
N GLN A 267 -8.94 -20.29 3.02
CA GLN A 267 -8.27 -20.80 4.22
C GLN A 267 -9.03 -20.49 5.52
N PHE A 268 -9.76 -19.38 5.57
CA PHE A 268 -10.55 -19.00 6.74
C PHE A 268 -11.89 -19.75 6.88
N GLY A 269 -12.08 -20.89 6.21
CA GLY A 269 -13.09 -21.90 6.57
C GLY A 269 -14.55 -21.44 6.47
N ASN A 270 -14.88 -20.74 5.39
CA ASN A 270 -16.16 -20.06 5.22
C ASN A 270 -17.24 -20.91 4.54
N ASP A 271 -17.39 -22.18 4.95
CA ASP A 271 -18.41 -23.10 4.42
C ASP A 271 -19.60 -23.28 5.39
N GLY A 272 -19.54 -22.77 6.63
CA GLY A 272 -20.52 -23.10 7.69
C GLY A 272 -20.81 -22.03 8.75
N TRP A 273 -20.22 -20.83 8.66
CA TRP A 273 -20.75 -19.62 9.30
C TRP A 273 -21.35 -18.79 8.18
N GLY A 274 -22.60 -18.34 8.35
CA GLY A 274 -23.36 -17.61 7.34
C GLY A 274 -22.79 -16.24 6.98
N ILE A 275 -21.61 -16.20 6.37
CA ILE A 275 -21.23 -15.14 5.44
C ILE A 275 -21.87 -15.55 4.12
N LEU A 276 -23.19 -15.32 4.02
CA LEU A 276 -23.87 -15.31 2.75
C LEU A 276 -23.16 -14.28 1.85
N ASN A 277 -22.33 -14.82 0.96
CA ASN A 277 -22.07 -14.30 -0.38
C ASN A 277 -20.95 -13.26 -0.60
N HIS A 278 -19.87 -13.26 0.20
CA HIS A 278 -18.72 -12.37 -0.05
C HIS A 278 -17.51 -13.12 -0.59
N ARG A 279 -17.55 -13.42 -1.89
CA ARG A 279 -16.33 -13.27 -2.69
C ARG A 279 -15.84 -11.84 -2.44
N VAL A 280 -14.54 -11.62 -2.27
CA VAL A 280 -13.96 -10.35 -2.75
C VAL A 280 -14.56 -10.16 -4.15
N PRO A 281 -15.31 -9.07 -4.41
CA PRO A 281 -16.19 -9.02 -5.57
C PRO A 281 -15.40 -9.52 -6.78
N LYS A 282 -15.99 -10.37 -7.63
CA LYS A 282 -15.42 -10.72 -8.95
C LYS A 282 -15.03 -9.49 -9.80
N ASN A 283 -15.41 -8.30 -9.33
CA ASN A 283 -15.19 -6.99 -9.93
C ASN A 283 -14.11 -6.15 -9.20
N ALA A 284 -13.50 -6.64 -8.12
CA ALA A 284 -12.21 -6.14 -7.62
C ALA A 284 -11.07 -6.80 -8.42
N SER A 285 -11.29 -6.98 -9.73
CA SER A 285 -10.22 -7.33 -10.65
C SER A 285 -9.26 -6.16 -10.65
N PHE A 286 -8.03 -6.42 -10.26
CA PHE A 286 -7.02 -5.39 -10.31
C PHE A 286 -6.74 -5.08 -11.78
N SER A 287 -7.11 -3.88 -12.22
CA SER A 287 -6.95 -3.49 -13.62
C SER A 287 -5.68 -2.66 -13.79
N VAL A 288 -5.10 -2.75 -14.99
CA VAL A 288 -3.81 -2.15 -15.31
C VAL A 288 -4.00 -0.83 -16.06
N PRO A 289 -3.12 0.18 -15.89
CA PRO A 289 -3.14 1.38 -16.73
C PRO A 289 -3.08 1.07 -18.24
N SER A 290 -3.60 1.98 -19.07
CA SER A 290 -3.76 1.76 -20.51
C SER A 290 -2.44 1.56 -21.28
N ASP A 291 -2.51 0.89 -22.43
CA ASP A 291 -1.36 0.57 -23.30
C ASP A 291 -0.52 1.79 -23.72
N PHE A 292 -1.12 2.99 -23.74
CA PHE A 292 -0.41 4.23 -24.00
C PHE A 292 0.76 4.47 -23.03
N TRP A 293 0.58 4.13 -21.75
CA TRP A 293 1.61 4.24 -20.71
C TRP A 293 2.75 3.21 -20.87
N ARG A 294 2.53 2.14 -21.64
CA ARG A 294 3.47 1.00 -21.81
C ARG A 294 4.49 1.18 -22.93
N SER A 295 4.42 2.26 -23.70
CA SER A 295 5.21 2.45 -24.93
C SER A 295 6.72 2.71 -24.71
N GLY A 296 7.22 2.62 -23.47
CA GLY A 296 8.61 2.91 -23.10
C GLY A 296 9.30 1.83 -22.26
N CYS A 297 9.04 0.54 -22.46
CA CYS A 297 9.73 -0.53 -21.72
C CYS A 297 11.20 -0.73 -22.17
N TRP A 298 12.13 -0.71 -21.22
CA TRP A 298 13.58 -0.90 -21.45
C TRP A 298 14.08 -2.13 -20.65
N ASP A 299 14.43 -3.22 -21.34
CA ASP A 299 14.95 -4.47 -20.73
C ASP A 299 16.48 -4.42 -20.52
N LYS A 300 17.01 -3.53 -19.67
CA LYS A 300 18.47 -3.49 -19.35
C LYS A 300 18.80 -3.25 -17.86
N PRO A 301 19.96 -3.72 -17.36
CA PRO A 301 20.31 -3.68 -15.93
C PRO A 301 20.77 -2.30 -15.41
N TRP A 302 20.35 -1.99 -14.17
CA TRP A 302 20.56 -0.77 -13.36
C TRP A 302 21.86 0.03 -13.59
N LYS A 303 23.02 -0.62 -13.59
CA LYS A 303 24.33 0.08 -13.61
C LYS A 303 24.69 0.71 -14.95
N SER A 304 24.28 0.13 -16.08
CA SER A 304 24.69 0.68 -17.38
C SER A 304 23.83 1.88 -17.77
N GLU A 305 22.55 1.86 -17.40
CA GLU A 305 21.60 2.86 -17.86
C GLU A 305 21.62 4.12 -17.00
N MET A 306 21.71 4.06 -15.66
CA MET A 306 21.81 5.29 -14.87
C MET A 306 23.06 6.10 -15.23
N LYS A 307 24.25 5.48 -15.31
CA LYS A 307 25.45 6.21 -15.76
C LYS A 307 25.30 6.75 -17.18
N SER A 308 24.76 5.98 -18.13
CA SER A 308 24.62 6.45 -19.52
C SER A 308 23.50 7.49 -19.69
N SER A 309 22.41 7.37 -18.93
CA SER A 309 21.24 8.25 -18.94
C SER A 309 21.52 9.52 -18.18
N THR A 310 22.22 9.47 -17.04
CA THR A 310 22.73 10.65 -16.32
C THR A 310 23.79 11.37 -17.16
N LEU A 311 24.67 10.66 -17.88
CA LEU A 311 25.59 11.27 -18.85
C LEU A 311 24.87 11.92 -20.04
N ARG A 312 23.75 11.34 -20.51
CA ARG A 312 22.88 11.95 -21.54
C ARG A 312 22.03 13.10 -20.98
N LEU A 313 21.67 13.07 -19.70
CA LEU A 313 20.86 14.09 -18.99
C LEU A 313 21.66 15.34 -18.64
N ILE A 314 23.01 15.28 -18.54
CA ILE A 314 23.86 16.48 -18.48
C ILE A 314 23.67 17.36 -19.73
N VAL A 315 23.12 16.82 -20.82
CA VAL A 315 22.80 17.54 -22.07
C VAL A 315 21.32 17.96 -22.15
N VAL A 316 20.47 17.57 -21.21
CA VAL A 316 19.06 17.98 -21.19
C VAL A 316 18.96 19.38 -20.57
N ARG A 317 19.14 20.41 -21.40
CA ARG A 317 18.52 21.72 -21.16
C ARG A 317 17.00 21.54 -21.13
N SER A 318 16.31 22.47 -20.48
CA SER A 318 14.85 22.63 -20.55
C SER A 318 14.36 22.47 -21.99
N SER A 319 13.81 21.30 -22.30
CA SER A 319 13.26 21.01 -23.62
C SER A 319 11.95 21.78 -23.74
N LEU A 320 11.95 22.87 -24.51
CA LEU A 320 10.71 23.51 -24.97
C LEU A 320 9.95 22.48 -25.82
N LEU A 321 8.71 22.20 -25.42
CA LEU A 321 7.79 21.42 -26.24
C LEU A 321 7.62 22.15 -27.59
N PRO A 322 7.72 21.47 -28.74
CA PRO A 322 7.42 22.11 -30.01
C PRO A 322 5.96 22.61 -29.92
N CYS A 323 5.74 23.89 -30.28
CA CYS A 323 4.47 24.62 -30.27
C CYS A 323 4.11 25.42 -28.99
N TRP A 324 4.97 25.50 -27.97
CA TRP A 324 4.77 26.38 -26.80
C TRP A 324 5.65 27.62 -26.91
N ASP A 325 5.11 28.70 -27.46
CA ASP A 325 5.75 30.03 -27.41
C ASP A 325 5.26 30.80 -26.15
N PRO A 326 6.08 31.70 -25.56
CA PRO A 326 5.93 32.22 -24.21
C PRO A 326 4.88 33.34 -24.06
N CYS A 327 3.80 33.31 -24.84
CA CYS A 327 2.84 34.42 -24.89
C CYS A 327 1.37 34.01 -24.75
N ASP A 328 1.05 32.79 -24.28
CA ASP A 328 -0.35 32.43 -23.99
C ASP A 328 -0.83 33.12 -22.70
N PRO A 329 -1.76 34.10 -22.77
CA PRO A 329 -2.24 34.82 -21.59
C PRO A 329 -2.95 33.92 -20.57
N ALA A 330 -3.42 32.73 -20.97
CA ALA A 330 -4.06 31.76 -20.09
C ALA A 330 -3.07 31.03 -19.16
N CYS A 331 -1.76 31.13 -19.43
CA CYS A 331 -0.70 30.44 -18.70
C CYS A 331 0.16 31.37 -17.82
N ARG A 332 -0.20 32.66 -17.68
CA ARG A 332 0.54 33.63 -16.84
C ARG A 332 0.73 33.21 -15.38
N TRP A 333 -0.17 32.39 -14.85
CA TRP A 333 -0.07 31.85 -13.49
C TRP A 333 1.10 30.86 -13.31
N LEU A 334 1.63 30.27 -14.39
CA LEU A 334 2.81 29.41 -14.35
C LEU A 334 4.12 30.21 -14.23
N GLU A 335 4.14 31.46 -14.70
CA GLU A 335 5.27 32.37 -14.50
C GLU A 335 5.34 32.85 -13.05
N GLU A 336 4.20 33.13 -12.41
CA GLU A 336 4.14 33.40 -10.96
C GLU A 336 4.70 32.23 -10.13
N LEU A 337 4.45 30.98 -10.54
CA LEU A 337 5.01 29.80 -9.86
C LEU A 337 6.52 29.66 -10.09
N HIS A 338 7.04 30.11 -11.23
CA HIS A 338 8.47 30.12 -11.52
C HIS A 338 9.18 31.23 -10.73
N ASP A 339 8.57 32.41 -10.63
CA ASP A 339 9.10 33.54 -9.85
C ASP A 339 9.08 33.22 -8.35
N ILE A 340 8.01 32.59 -7.83
CA ILE A 340 7.95 32.09 -6.45
C ILE A 340 9.03 31.02 -6.17
N ALA A 341 9.42 30.24 -7.19
CA ALA A 341 10.48 29.25 -7.07
C ALA A 341 11.88 29.85 -7.09
N LEU A 342 12.07 31.00 -7.77
CA LEU A 342 13.34 31.72 -7.85
C LEU A 342 13.59 32.63 -6.63
N ASP A 343 12.55 33.08 -5.92
CA ASP A 343 12.67 34.00 -4.78
C ASP A 343 13.00 33.31 -3.43
N ARG A 344 13.55 32.08 -3.46
CA ARG A 344 13.99 31.35 -2.25
C ARG A 344 15.44 31.64 -1.80
N TYR A 345 16.05 32.71 -2.30
CA TYR A 345 17.34 33.19 -1.81
C TYR A 345 17.31 34.70 -1.55
N HIS A 346 16.71 35.07 -0.43
CA HIS A 346 17.09 36.26 0.34
C HIS A 346 17.16 35.91 1.82
#